data_AF-A0A7W6CZ88-F1
#
_entry.id   AF-A0A7W6CZ88-F1
#
_cell.length_a   1.000
_cell.length_b   1.000
_cell.length_c   1.000
_cell.angle_alpha   90.00
_cell.angle_beta   90.00
_cell.angle_gamma   90.00
#
_symmetry.space_group_name_H-M   'P 1'
#
loop_
_entity.id
_entity.type
_entity.pdbx_description
1 polymer ?
#
loop_
_entity_poly.entity_id
_entity_poly.type
_entity_poly.pdbx_seq_one_letter_code
_entity_poly.pdbx_strand_id
1 'polypeptide(L)'
;MAILFKTVIDENTAFGMIESALSGHGSDYDGYLNVVADEGEQTLTWGPNMHAEQFQAEVTEIFRATWDLCSFWVVYERRDDRKDPAANDIRNAAFRLTRTYDGVLVVTLSLLGKLDDADDIELIFVCFKEDPQRRNFRVRFEGKFIQPQN
;
A
#
# COMPACT_ATOMS: atom_id res chain seq x y z
N MET A 1 18.58 3.79 5.60
CA MET A 1 17.90 5.09 5.75
C MET A 1 16.80 4.95 6.80
N ALA A 2 16.64 5.91 7.71
CA ALA A 2 15.54 5.88 8.68
C ALA A 2 14.21 6.22 7.97
N ILE A 3 13.17 5.42 8.22
CA ILE A 3 11.83 5.60 7.64
C ILE A 3 10.91 6.20 8.69
N LEU A 4 10.12 7.19 8.30
CA LEU A 4 9.15 7.85 9.16
C LEU A 4 7.72 7.44 8.74
N PHE A 5 7.02 6.72 9.61
CA PHE A 5 5.62 6.33 9.40
C PHE A 5 4.67 7.45 9.87
N LYS A 6 4.59 8.57 9.14
CA LYS A 6 3.82 9.76 9.59
C LYS A 6 2.53 10.03 8.81
N THR A 7 2.47 9.73 7.52
CA THR A 7 1.31 10.07 6.70
C THR A 7 0.29 8.94 6.68
N VAL A 8 -0.37 8.71 7.81
CA VAL A 8 -1.52 7.80 7.85
C VAL A 8 -2.73 8.53 7.28
N ILE A 9 -3.38 7.91 6.29
CA ILE A 9 -4.70 8.32 5.81
C ILE A 9 -5.73 7.28 6.22
N ASP A 10 -7.00 7.66 6.28
CA ASP A 10 -8.08 6.71 6.52
C ASP A 10 -8.39 5.89 5.26
N GLU A 11 -8.99 4.72 5.46
CA GLU A 11 -9.30 3.76 4.40
C GLU A 11 -10.23 4.36 3.33
N ASN A 12 -11.22 5.18 3.72
CA ASN A 12 -12.16 5.79 2.77
C ASN A 12 -11.44 6.79 1.86
N THR A 13 -10.52 7.60 2.43
CA THR A 13 -9.66 8.48 1.64
C THR A 13 -8.81 7.68 0.67
N ALA A 14 -8.16 6.59 1.13
CA ALA A 14 -7.33 5.75 0.29
C ALA A 14 -8.12 5.13 -0.89
N PHE A 15 -9.28 4.54 -0.60
CA PHE A 15 -10.12 3.97 -1.65
C PHE A 15 -10.69 5.02 -2.60
N GLY A 16 -11.03 6.21 -2.10
CA GLY A 16 -11.45 7.34 -2.93
C GLY A 16 -10.35 7.82 -3.89
N MET A 17 -9.09 7.81 -3.45
CA MET A 17 -7.94 8.12 -4.32
C MET A 17 -7.80 7.07 -5.43
N ILE A 18 -7.87 5.78 -5.09
CA ILE A 18 -7.80 4.67 -6.04
C ILE A 18 -8.94 4.77 -7.07
N GLU A 19 -10.17 4.97 -6.61
CA GLU A 19 -11.34 5.11 -7.49
C GLU A 19 -11.19 6.32 -8.41
N SER A 20 -10.78 7.47 -7.88
CA SER A 20 -10.62 8.70 -8.69
C SER A 20 -9.57 8.51 -9.78
N ALA A 21 -8.43 7.89 -9.46
CA ALA A 21 -7.35 7.64 -10.41
C ALA A 21 -7.78 6.71 -11.54
N LEU A 22 -8.41 5.58 -11.19
CA LEU A 22 -8.82 4.58 -12.16
C LEU A 22 -10.05 5.01 -12.99
N SER A 23 -10.89 5.90 -12.45
CA SER A 23 -12.07 6.42 -13.15
C SER A 23 -11.78 7.62 -14.06
N GLY A 24 -10.75 8.41 -13.76
CA GLY A 24 -10.51 9.72 -14.36
C GLY A 24 -9.75 9.74 -15.68
N HIS A 25 -8.89 8.74 -15.95
CA HIS A 25 -7.84 8.89 -16.97
C HIS A 25 -7.71 7.74 -18.00
N GLY A 26 -8.64 6.78 -18.04
CA GLY A 26 -8.54 5.68 -19.01
C GLY A 26 -7.23 4.89 -18.89
N SER A 27 -6.53 4.62 -20.00
CA SER A 27 -5.28 3.82 -20.05
C SER A 27 -3.99 4.56 -19.69
N ASP A 28 -4.09 5.76 -19.10
CA ASP A 28 -2.94 6.67 -18.92
C ASP A 28 -2.12 6.41 -17.64
N TYR A 29 -2.40 5.31 -16.95
CA TYR A 29 -1.62 4.84 -15.80
C TYR A 29 -0.82 3.57 -16.13
N ASP A 30 0.31 3.43 -15.44
CA ASP A 30 0.95 2.15 -15.17
C ASP A 30 0.65 1.76 -13.72
N GLY A 31 0.06 0.58 -13.55
CA GLY A 31 -0.33 0.06 -12.25
C GLY A 31 0.59 -1.05 -11.75
N TYR A 32 0.85 -1.03 -10.46
CA TYR A 32 1.58 -2.08 -9.76
C TYR A 32 0.93 -2.32 -8.41
N LEU A 33 0.58 -3.57 -8.12
CA LEU A 33 0.12 -4.01 -6.82
C LEU A 33 0.95 -5.19 -6.34
N ASN A 34 1.31 -5.16 -5.07
CA ASN A 34 2.08 -6.21 -4.45
C ASN A 34 1.51 -6.53 -3.07
N VAL A 35 1.30 -7.81 -2.79
CA VAL A 35 0.85 -8.32 -1.49
C VAL A 35 1.98 -9.17 -0.93
N VAL A 36 2.49 -8.81 0.24
CA VAL A 36 3.49 -9.57 0.97
C VAL A 36 2.86 -10.16 2.22
N ALA A 37 2.98 -11.47 2.39
CA ALA A 37 2.55 -12.24 3.53
C ALA A 37 3.72 -13.06 4.11
N ASP A 38 3.52 -13.72 5.23
CA ASP A 38 4.52 -14.65 5.77
C ASP A 38 4.73 -15.86 4.85
N GLU A 39 3.68 -16.29 4.14
CA GLU A 39 3.66 -17.44 3.24
C GLU A 39 4.27 -17.15 1.86
N GLY A 40 4.41 -15.87 1.48
CA GLY A 40 4.95 -15.49 0.18
C GLY A 40 4.54 -14.10 -0.30
N GLU A 41 4.83 -13.85 -1.57
CA GLU A 41 4.58 -12.57 -2.23
C GLU A 41 3.78 -12.80 -3.52
N GLN A 42 2.72 -12.01 -3.71
CA GLN A 42 1.91 -11.98 -4.93
C GLN A 42 2.03 -10.60 -5.56
N THR A 43 2.24 -10.55 -6.87
CA THR A 43 2.38 -9.29 -7.63
C THR A 43 1.41 -9.27 -8.79
N LEU A 44 0.73 -8.14 -8.95
CA LEU A 44 -0.04 -7.76 -10.12
C LEU A 44 0.65 -6.54 -10.74
N THR A 45 1.06 -6.65 -11.99
CA THR A 45 1.64 -5.53 -12.74
C THR A 45 0.79 -5.28 -13.97
N TRP A 46 0.66 -4.02 -14.36
CA TRP A 46 0.00 -3.64 -15.60
C TRP A 46 0.64 -4.34 -16.79
N GLY A 47 -0.13 -5.21 -17.44
CA GLY A 47 0.34 -6.05 -18.53
C GLY A 47 0.22 -5.37 -19.91
N PRO A 48 0.94 -5.86 -20.93
CA PRO A 48 0.71 -5.45 -22.31
C PRO A 48 -0.76 -5.71 -22.70
N ASN A 49 -1.47 -4.67 -23.17
CA ASN A 49 -2.90 -4.68 -23.52
C ASN A 49 -3.88 -4.80 -22.35
N MET A 50 -3.43 -4.63 -21.09
CA MET A 50 -4.35 -4.54 -19.96
C MET A 50 -5.10 -3.20 -19.99
N HIS A 51 -6.42 -3.27 -19.87
CA HIS A 51 -7.28 -2.09 -19.76
C HIS A 51 -7.47 -1.68 -18.30
N ALA A 52 -7.78 -0.41 -18.06
CA ALA A 52 -7.94 0.13 -16.71
C ALA A 52 -9.04 -0.58 -15.92
N GLU A 53 -10.14 -0.93 -16.58
CA GLU A 53 -11.26 -1.65 -15.96
C GLU A 53 -10.85 -3.06 -15.53
N GLN A 54 -10.00 -3.72 -16.32
CA GLN A 54 -9.46 -5.03 -15.96
C GLN A 54 -8.53 -4.92 -14.76
N PHE A 55 -7.59 -3.97 -14.77
CA PHE A 55 -6.68 -3.77 -13.64
C PHE A 55 -7.47 -3.40 -12.37
N GLN A 56 -8.47 -2.54 -12.48
CA GLN A 56 -9.35 -2.16 -11.38
C GLN A 56 -10.10 -3.37 -10.80
N ALA A 57 -10.61 -4.27 -11.66
CA ALA A 57 -11.29 -5.48 -11.20
C ALA A 57 -10.35 -6.39 -10.40
N GLU A 58 -9.13 -6.63 -10.90
CA GLU A 58 -8.11 -7.44 -10.23
C GLU A 58 -7.67 -6.82 -8.90
N VAL A 59 -7.40 -5.50 -8.88
CA VAL A 59 -7.08 -4.76 -7.65
C VAL A 59 -8.21 -4.87 -6.62
N THR A 60 -9.46 -4.73 -7.08
CA THR A 60 -10.64 -4.85 -6.20
C THR A 60 -10.75 -6.25 -5.61
N GLU A 61 -10.51 -7.29 -6.41
CA GLU A 61 -10.56 -8.68 -5.94
C GLU A 61 -9.47 -8.95 -4.90
N ILE A 62 -8.25 -8.47 -5.14
CA ILE A 62 -7.14 -8.59 -4.18
C ILE A 62 -7.44 -7.87 -2.87
N PHE A 63 -7.99 -6.65 -2.92
CA PHE A 63 -8.38 -5.94 -1.69
C PHE A 63 -9.51 -6.63 -0.93
N ARG A 64 -10.48 -7.22 -1.63
CA ARG A 64 -11.54 -8.03 -0.98
C ARG A 64 -10.96 -9.26 -0.30
N ALA A 65 -10.10 -10.02 -0.97
CA ALA A 65 -9.43 -11.17 -0.39
C ALA A 65 -8.55 -10.78 0.81
N THR A 66 -7.85 -9.64 0.71
CA THR A 66 -7.06 -9.07 1.82
C THR A 66 -7.95 -8.73 3.00
N TRP A 67 -9.11 -8.12 2.76
CA TRP A 67 -10.08 -7.73 3.80
C TRP A 67 -10.65 -8.96 4.54
N ASP A 68 -10.96 -10.02 3.80
CA ASP A 68 -11.48 -11.27 4.38
C ASP A 68 -10.48 -11.94 5.33
N LEU A 69 -9.17 -11.77 5.07
CA LEU A 69 -8.10 -12.30 5.91
C LEU A 69 -7.70 -11.35 7.05
N CYS A 70 -7.66 -10.06 6.77
CA CYS A 70 -7.18 -9.00 7.64
C CYS A 70 -8.09 -7.79 7.48
N SER A 71 -8.95 -7.49 8.45
CA SER A 71 -9.94 -6.41 8.33
C SER A 71 -9.55 -5.11 9.05
N PHE A 72 -8.33 -5.02 9.59
CA PHE A 72 -7.86 -3.86 10.35
C PHE A 72 -6.65 -3.25 9.69
N TRP A 73 -6.79 -2.12 8.99
CA TRP A 73 -5.72 -1.57 8.15
C TRP A 73 -5.09 -0.31 8.74
N VAL A 74 -3.83 -0.07 8.38
CA VAL A 74 -3.17 1.23 8.49
C VAL A 74 -2.66 1.58 7.10
N VAL A 75 -3.11 2.69 6.55
CA VAL A 75 -2.76 3.09 5.18
C VAL A 75 -1.80 4.25 5.22
N TYR A 76 -0.67 4.11 4.55
CA TYR A 76 0.32 5.15 4.35
C TYR A 76 0.29 5.63 2.91
N GLU A 77 0.06 6.92 2.73
CA GLU A 77 0.28 7.58 1.45
C GLU A 77 1.75 7.99 1.37
N ARG A 78 2.41 7.69 0.26
CA ARG A 78 3.77 8.12 -0.05
C ARG A 78 3.71 9.18 -1.15
N ARG A 79 4.49 10.26 -1.00
CA ARG A 79 4.57 11.34 -2.01
C ARG A 79 6.00 11.83 -2.25
N ASP A 80 6.34 12.08 -3.50
CA ASP A 80 7.62 12.69 -3.92
C ASP A 80 7.82 14.10 -3.37
N ASP A 81 6.78 14.94 -3.45
CA ASP A 81 6.85 16.35 -3.07
C ASP A 81 7.12 16.56 -1.57
N ARG A 82 6.71 15.59 -0.74
CA ARG A 82 7.03 15.53 0.70
C ARG A 82 8.41 14.96 0.99
N LYS A 83 9.11 14.46 -0.03
CA LYS A 83 10.38 13.72 0.08
C LYS A 83 10.24 12.50 1.00
N ASP A 84 9.10 11.81 0.89
CA ASP A 84 8.89 10.57 1.62
C ASP A 84 9.88 9.49 1.11
N PRO A 85 10.30 8.53 1.97
CA PRO A 85 11.07 7.38 1.52
C PRO A 85 10.40 6.66 0.33
N ALA A 86 11.20 5.98 -0.49
CA ALA A 86 10.65 5.24 -1.63
C ALA A 86 9.64 4.19 -1.17
N ALA A 87 8.60 3.93 -1.97
CA ALA A 87 7.54 2.97 -1.63
C ALA A 87 8.10 1.59 -1.21
N ASN A 88 9.12 1.11 -1.93
CA ASN A 88 9.82 -0.13 -1.61
C ASN A 88 10.51 -0.10 -0.23
N ASP A 89 11.09 1.03 0.18
CA ASP A 89 11.71 1.16 1.50
C ASP A 89 10.65 1.09 2.60
N ILE A 90 9.54 1.82 2.45
CA ILE A 90 8.41 1.83 3.39
C ILE A 90 7.81 0.43 3.50
N ARG A 91 7.49 -0.22 2.36
CA ARG A 91 6.96 -1.59 2.30
C ARG A 91 7.88 -2.57 3.02
N ASN A 92 9.17 -2.57 2.67
CA ASN A 92 10.13 -3.50 3.26
C ASN A 92 10.28 -3.27 4.77
N ALA A 93 10.21 -2.03 5.24
CA ALA A 93 10.19 -1.75 6.66
C ALA A 93 8.90 -2.21 7.33
N ALA A 94 7.74 -1.91 6.76
CA ALA A 94 6.45 -2.36 7.26
C ALA A 94 6.46 -3.89 7.41
N PHE A 95 6.81 -4.62 6.36
CA PHE A 95 6.86 -6.09 6.38
C PHE A 95 7.81 -6.63 7.44
N ARG A 96 9.03 -6.09 7.57
CA ARG A 96 9.96 -6.51 8.63
C ARG A 96 9.41 -6.25 10.03
N LEU A 97 8.82 -5.08 10.25
CA LEU A 97 8.24 -4.71 11.54
C LEU A 97 7.03 -5.57 11.88
N THR A 98 6.33 -6.07 10.87
CA THR A 98 5.11 -6.84 11.07
C THR A 98 5.33 -8.33 11.31
N ARG A 99 6.53 -8.87 11.05
CA ARG A 99 6.88 -10.29 11.31
C ARG A 99 6.69 -10.76 12.76
N THR A 100 6.51 -9.84 13.70
CA THR A 100 6.20 -10.17 15.10
C THR A 100 4.71 -10.37 15.37
N TYR A 101 3.85 -10.08 14.40
CA TYR A 101 2.41 -10.25 14.48
C TYR A 101 2.01 -11.41 13.55
N ASP A 102 1.19 -12.31 14.06
CA ASP A 102 0.70 -13.45 13.30
C ASP A 102 -0.33 -13.01 12.25
N GLY A 103 -0.14 -13.46 11.00
CA GLY A 103 -1.08 -13.27 9.90
C GLY A 103 -1.23 -11.82 9.45
N VAL A 104 -0.13 -11.06 9.35
CA VAL A 104 -0.14 -9.70 8.79
C VAL A 104 0.18 -9.70 7.31
N LEU A 105 -0.56 -8.90 6.55
CA LEU A 105 -0.32 -8.64 5.13
C LEU A 105 0.17 -7.20 4.94
N VAL A 106 1.08 -7.00 3.99
CA VAL A 106 1.47 -5.66 3.53
C VAL A 106 1.14 -5.55 2.05
N VAL A 107 0.21 -4.66 1.70
CA VAL A 107 -0.15 -4.36 0.32
C VAL A 107 0.51 -3.06 -0.11
N THR A 108 1.19 -3.04 -1.25
CA THR A 108 1.68 -1.82 -1.90
C THR A 108 0.94 -1.66 -3.20
N LEU A 109 0.37 -0.48 -3.44
CA LEU A 109 -0.26 -0.11 -4.69
C LEU A 109 0.40 1.17 -5.21
N SER A 110 0.88 1.14 -6.44
CA SER A 110 1.34 2.29 -7.19
C SER A 110 0.49 2.43 -8.45
N LEU A 111 -0.06 3.62 -8.67
CA LEU A 111 -0.70 4.04 -9.91
C LEU A 111 0.09 5.25 -10.40
N LEU A 112 0.87 5.07 -11.46
CA LEU A 112 1.82 6.07 -11.96
C LEU A 112 1.34 6.63 -13.30
N GLY A 113 1.14 7.94 -13.37
CA GLY A 113 0.72 8.64 -14.56
C GLY A 113 1.79 8.55 -15.64
N LYS A 114 1.38 8.29 -16.88
CA LYS A 114 2.31 8.22 -18.03
C LYS A 114 2.76 9.58 -18.53
N LEU A 115 1.99 10.62 -18.24
CA LEU A 115 2.19 11.97 -18.79
C LEU A 115 2.85 12.92 -17.79
N ASP A 116 2.41 12.89 -16.54
CA ASP A 116 3.00 13.60 -15.42
C ASP A 116 2.87 12.78 -14.14
N ASP A 117 3.67 13.16 -13.14
CA ASP A 117 3.71 12.57 -11.80
C ASP A 117 2.76 13.29 -10.82
N ALA A 118 1.98 14.27 -11.30
CA ALA A 118 1.15 15.10 -10.44
C ALA A 118 -0.01 14.31 -9.82
N ASP A 119 -0.46 13.28 -10.54
CA ASP A 119 -1.54 12.38 -10.13
C ASP A 119 -1.02 10.98 -9.74
N ASP A 120 0.28 10.84 -9.48
CA ASP A 120 0.87 9.59 -8.98
C ASP A 120 0.33 9.26 -7.59
N ILE A 121 -0.12 8.02 -7.43
CA ILE A 121 -0.62 7.52 -6.16
C ILE A 121 0.21 6.32 -5.74
N GLU A 122 0.80 6.41 -4.56
CA GLU A 122 1.49 5.31 -3.93
C GLU A 122 0.98 5.10 -2.51
N LEU A 123 0.40 3.93 -2.28
CA LEU A 123 -0.26 3.56 -1.04
C LEU A 123 0.34 2.26 -0.49
N ILE A 124 0.67 2.27 0.80
CA ILE A 124 1.13 1.10 1.54
C ILE A 124 0.10 0.79 2.63
N PHE A 125 -0.59 -0.33 2.49
CA PHE A 125 -1.52 -0.86 3.47
C PHE A 125 -0.80 -1.86 4.35
N VAL A 126 -0.88 -1.67 5.66
CA VAL A 126 -0.45 -2.64 6.66
C VAL A 126 -1.71 -3.25 7.27
N CYS A 127 -2.00 -4.50 6.94
CA CYS A 127 -3.28 -5.14 7.19
C CYS A 127 -3.14 -6.20 8.28
N PHE A 128 -3.91 -6.04 9.35
CA PHE A 128 -3.86 -6.91 10.52
C PHE A 128 -5.13 -7.75 10.63
N LYS A 129 -4.97 -8.97 11.13
CA LYS A 129 -6.07 -9.88 11.44
C LYS A 129 -6.87 -9.41 12.66
N GLU A 130 -6.20 -8.79 13.63
CA GLU A 130 -6.83 -8.34 14.88
C GLU A 130 -6.54 -6.86 15.18
N ASP A 131 -7.55 -6.11 15.62
CA ASP A 131 -7.39 -4.69 15.99
C ASP A 131 -6.31 -4.43 17.06
N PRO A 132 -6.10 -5.29 18.09
CA PRO A 132 -5.02 -5.10 19.05
C PRO A 132 -3.63 -5.07 18.40
N GLN A 133 -3.39 -5.88 17.36
CA GLN A 133 -2.12 -5.87 16.62
C GLN A 133 -1.93 -4.52 15.92
N ARG A 134 -2.95 -4.05 15.20
CA ARG A 134 -2.97 -2.74 14.54
C ARG A 134 -2.71 -1.61 15.51
N ARG A 135 -3.42 -1.58 16.65
CA ARG A 135 -3.24 -0.57 17.71
C ARG A 135 -1.83 -0.59 18.27
N ASN A 136 -1.30 -1.79 18.54
CA ASN A 136 0.06 -1.93 19.04
C ASN A 136 1.09 -1.41 18.02
N PHE A 137 0.94 -1.75 16.74
CA PHE A 137 1.80 -1.27 15.66
C PHE A 137 1.82 0.25 15.60
N ARG A 138 0.64 0.89 15.59
CA ARG A 138 0.49 2.35 15.61
C ARG A 138 1.21 2.99 16.80
N VAL A 139 0.95 2.51 18.01
CA VAL A 139 1.62 3.01 19.23
C VAL A 139 3.14 2.88 19.16
N ARG A 140 3.65 1.80 18.56
CA ARG A 140 5.09 1.53 18.50
C ARG A 140 5.79 2.32 17.41
N PHE A 141 5.20 2.51 16.24
CA PHE A 141 5.93 2.95 15.05
C PHE A 141 5.38 4.22 14.40
N GLU A 142 4.10 4.53 14.54
CA GLU A 142 3.50 5.72 13.93
C GLU A 142 4.10 7.00 14.51
N GLY A 143 4.42 7.95 13.64
CA GLY A 143 5.08 9.20 13.98
C GLY A 143 6.54 9.06 14.44
N LYS A 144 7.16 7.88 14.30
CA LYS A 144 8.53 7.62 14.75
C LYS A 144 9.46 7.26 13.61
N PHE A 145 10.73 7.66 13.76
CA PHE A 145 11.80 7.25 12.86
C PHE A 145 12.24 5.83 13.19
N ILE A 146 12.20 4.95 12.20
CA ILE A 146 12.64 3.56 12.30
C ILE A 146 13.89 3.38 11.46
N GLN A 147 14.99 3.02 12.11
CA GLN A 147 16.22 2.62 11.42
C GLN A 147 16.00 1.23 10.79
N PRO A 148 16.54 0.96 9.60
CA PRO A 148 16.68 -0.43 9.15
C PRO A 148 17.55 -1.15 10.18
N GLN A 149 17.05 -2.23 10.78
CA GLN A 149 17.91 -3.09 11.58
C GLN A 149 18.82 -3.83 10.60
N ASN A 150 20.14 -3.69 10.80
CA ASN A 150 21.19 -4.35 10.02
C ASN A 150 21.07 -5.88 10.11
#